data_AF-A0AA42ZU64-F1
#
_entry.id   AF-A0AA42ZU64-F1
#
_cell.length_a   1.000
_cell.length_b   1.000
_cell.length_c   1.000
_cell.angle_alpha   90.00
_cell.angle_beta   90.00
_cell.angle_gamma   90.00
#
_symmetry.space_group_name_H-M   'P 1'
#
loop_
_entity.id
_entity.type
_entity.pdbx_description
1 polymer ?
#
loop_
_entity_poly.entity_id
_entity_poly.type
_entity_poly.pdbx_seq_one_letter_code
_entity_poly.pdbx_strand_id
1 'polypeptide(L)'
;MLRIIKIALLLCLSTAHCQEAVSHPSPTSLASLAASADLVVLAQVRDTDYRLQRAIPVSGSAYLQVLIRYKSDGPVDLIEVYEKGLHPNECYFPNPTVMEEGRRYLVFLKTDPEDATRYRGLAQGCALDVLVNDQNRYALRYPVNGIILSDPLHEVALDMSFNDGYALVDEGDLVPADRDAMIAAGDIFPHSQGRWKYARGVPLSRVRELMRMDKLSN
;
A
#
# COMPACT_ATOMS: atom_id res chain seq x y z
N MET A 1 -60.89 51.83 3.76
CA MET A 1 -61.23 50.39 3.80
C MET A 1 -60.74 49.78 2.49
N LEU A 2 -59.89 48.77 2.37
CA LEU A 2 -59.15 47.91 3.30
C LEU A 2 -57.92 47.39 2.50
N ARG A 3 -56.78 47.20 3.17
CA ARG A 3 -55.42 47.00 2.64
C ARG A 3 -55.15 45.61 2.03
N ILE A 4 -54.36 45.61 0.94
CA ILE A 4 -53.23 44.73 0.56
C ILE A 4 -52.90 43.59 1.53
N ILE A 5 -52.83 42.34 1.04
CA ILE A 5 -51.83 41.35 1.47
C ILE A 5 -51.35 40.52 0.25
N LYS A 6 -50.10 40.79 -0.17
CA LYS A 6 -49.29 39.90 -1.02
C LYS A 6 -48.83 38.72 -0.15
N ILE A 7 -49.17 37.50 -0.53
CA ILE A 7 -48.62 36.29 0.11
C ILE A 7 -47.18 36.13 -0.36
N ALA A 8 -46.26 36.39 0.56
CA ALA A 8 -44.83 36.20 0.38
C ALA A 8 -44.51 34.70 0.48
N LEU A 9 -43.82 34.22 -0.56
CA LEU A 9 -43.22 32.90 -0.68
C LEU A 9 -42.23 32.68 0.47
N LEU A 10 -42.50 31.71 1.34
CA LEU A 10 -41.65 31.37 2.48
C LEU A 10 -40.49 30.46 2.02
N LEU A 11 -39.28 30.89 2.35
CA LEU A 11 -37.99 30.30 1.95
C LEU A 11 -37.85 28.82 2.37
N CYS A 12 -37.30 28.03 1.45
CA CYS A 12 -36.64 26.76 1.74
C CYS A 12 -35.37 27.00 2.58
N LEU A 13 -35.34 26.56 3.84
CA LEU A 13 -34.08 26.34 4.56
C LEU A 13 -33.66 24.89 4.33
N SER A 14 -32.86 24.66 3.28
CA SER A 14 -32.10 23.41 3.14
C SER A 14 -30.85 23.51 4.01
N THR A 15 -30.82 22.75 5.10
CA THR A 15 -29.62 22.47 5.87
C THR A 15 -28.69 21.61 5.01
N ALA A 16 -27.77 22.26 4.30
CA ALA A 16 -26.67 21.56 3.65
C ALA A 16 -25.78 20.94 4.74
N HIS A 17 -26.02 19.68 5.07
CA HIS A 17 -24.99 18.82 5.64
C HIS A 17 -23.87 18.75 4.60
N CYS A 18 -22.78 19.50 4.82
CA CYS A 18 -21.52 19.21 4.16
C CYS A 18 -21.02 17.87 4.71
N GLN A 19 -21.50 16.78 4.12
CA GLN A 19 -20.87 15.50 4.25
C GLN A 19 -19.57 15.61 3.44
N GLU A 20 -18.45 15.75 4.13
CA GLU A 20 -17.13 15.59 3.53
C GLU A 20 -17.06 14.15 3.03
N ALA A 21 -17.29 13.96 1.72
CA ALA A 21 -17.24 12.66 1.12
C ALA A 21 -15.80 12.17 1.25
N VAL A 22 -15.56 11.23 2.16
CA VAL A 22 -14.30 10.49 2.23
C VAL A 22 -14.19 9.77 0.88
N SER A 23 -13.39 10.33 -0.03
CA SER A 23 -13.18 9.74 -1.34
C SER A 23 -12.42 8.44 -1.14
N HIS A 24 -13.13 7.31 -1.21
CA HIS A 24 -12.46 6.02 -1.23
C HIS A 24 -11.57 5.96 -2.47
N PRO A 25 -10.31 5.51 -2.35
CA PRO A 25 -9.43 5.38 -3.50
C PRO A 25 -10.07 4.43 -4.52
N SER A 26 -10.26 4.91 -5.75
CA SER A 26 -10.77 4.08 -6.84
C SER A 26 -9.77 2.96 -7.16
N PRO A 27 -10.24 1.74 -7.46
CA PRO A 27 -9.38 0.66 -7.91
C PRO A 27 -8.47 1.09 -9.07
N THR A 28 -7.20 0.68 -9.04
CA THR A 28 -6.21 1.04 -10.07
C THR A 28 -5.42 -0.19 -10.51
N SER A 29 -4.88 -0.17 -11.74
CA SER A 29 -4.03 -1.26 -12.21
C SER A 29 -2.56 -1.04 -11.84
N LEU A 30 -1.79 -2.12 -11.75
CA LEU A 30 -0.33 -2.08 -11.60
C LEU A 30 0.34 -1.28 -12.72
N ALA A 31 -0.14 -1.40 -13.97
CA ALA A 31 0.34 -0.60 -15.08
C ALA A 31 0.08 0.91 -14.88
N SER A 32 -1.11 1.27 -14.42
CA SER A 32 -1.48 2.66 -14.15
C SER A 32 -0.68 3.26 -13.00
N LEU A 33 -0.45 2.49 -11.92
CA LEU A 33 0.41 2.89 -10.80
C LEU A 33 1.84 3.14 -11.28
N ALA A 34 2.40 2.18 -12.02
CA ALA A 34 3.78 2.25 -12.50
C ALA A 34 3.98 3.39 -13.52
N ALA A 35 2.97 3.68 -14.35
CA ALA A 35 2.98 4.82 -15.26
C ALA A 35 2.94 6.16 -14.52
N SER A 36 2.18 6.23 -13.42
CA SER A 36 1.98 7.45 -12.63
C SER A 36 3.12 7.76 -11.68
N ALA A 37 3.88 6.75 -11.24
CA ALA A 37 5.03 6.89 -10.37
C ALA A 37 6.26 7.43 -11.12
N ASP A 38 7.08 8.23 -10.47
CA ASP A 38 8.40 8.63 -10.98
C ASP A 38 9.44 7.54 -10.68
N LEU A 39 9.26 6.81 -9.57
CA LEU A 39 10.12 5.72 -9.12
C LEU A 39 9.30 4.44 -8.84
N VAL A 40 9.75 3.32 -9.38
CA VAL A 40 9.20 1.98 -9.10
C VAL A 40 10.33 1.02 -8.77
N VAL A 41 10.37 0.54 -7.53
CA VAL A 41 11.46 -0.31 -7.03
C VAL A 41 10.95 -1.37 -6.06
N LEU A 42 11.61 -2.52 -6.04
CA LEU A 42 11.59 -3.39 -4.86
C LEU A 42 12.60 -2.82 -3.87
N ALA A 43 12.14 -2.49 -2.67
CA ALA A 43 12.99 -1.93 -1.64
C ALA A 43 12.68 -2.54 -0.26
N GLN A 44 13.65 -2.43 0.64
CA GLN A 44 13.59 -2.94 1.99
C GLN A 44 13.70 -1.80 2.99
N VAL A 45 12.83 -1.78 3.99
CA VAL A 45 12.89 -0.77 5.05
C VAL A 45 14.17 -0.96 5.85
N ARG A 46 14.93 0.11 6.01
CA ARG A 46 16.16 0.14 6.82
C ARG A 46 15.92 0.80 8.16
N ASP A 47 15.19 1.90 8.16
CA ASP A 47 14.91 2.70 9.34
C ASP A 47 13.70 3.60 9.08
N THR A 48 13.10 4.10 10.15
CA THR A 48 12.04 5.11 10.09
C THR A 48 12.27 6.17 11.16
N ASP A 49 12.20 7.44 10.76
CA ASP A 49 12.23 8.59 11.65
C ASP A 49 10.86 9.28 11.61
N TYR A 50 9.92 8.71 12.37
CA TYR A 50 8.56 9.23 12.47
C TYR A 50 8.34 9.96 13.79
N ARG A 51 7.74 11.15 13.67
CA ARG A 51 7.09 11.80 14.79
C ARG A 51 5.78 11.08 15.08
N LEU A 52 5.65 10.59 16.31
CA LEU A 52 4.47 9.88 16.77
C LEU A 52 3.58 10.77 17.64
N GLN A 53 2.27 10.56 17.54
CA GLN A 53 1.29 11.08 18.47
C GLN A 53 0.36 9.94 18.89
N ARG A 54 0.33 9.63 20.20
CA ARG A 54 -0.42 8.48 20.73
C ARG A 54 -0.08 7.16 20.02
N ALA A 55 1.21 6.94 19.77
CA ALA A 55 1.75 5.79 19.03
C ALA A 55 1.35 5.70 17.54
N ILE A 56 0.73 6.73 16.98
CA ILE A 56 0.39 6.81 15.55
C ILE A 56 1.38 7.76 14.86
N PRO A 57 2.01 7.35 13.74
CA PRO A 57 2.83 8.25 12.93
C PRO A 57 2.01 9.43 12.40
N VAL A 58 2.53 10.65 12.55
CA VAL A 58 1.85 11.87 12.06
C VAL A 58 2.69 12.67 11.08
N SER A 59 3.99 12.39 11.00
CA SER A 59 4.90 12.95 10.00
C SER A 59 6.27 12.29 10.12
N GLY A 60 7.02 12.22 9.02
CA GLY A 60 8.44 11.87 9.04
C GLY A 60 8.83 11.02 7.83
N SER A 61 9.97 10.35 7.93
CA SER A 61 10.56 9.66 6.78
C SER A 61 10.83 8.19 7.07
N ALA A 62 10.62 7.33 6.09
CA ALA A 62 11.22 6.01 6.03
C ALA A 62 12.40 6.01 5.06
N TYR A 63 13.45 5.28 5.44
CA TYR A 63 14.63 5.06 4.63
C TYR A 63 14.60 3.63 4.11
N LEU A 64 14.52 3.48 2.79
CA LEU A 64 14.40 2.17 2.15
C LEU A 64 15.62 1.89 1.28
N GLN A 65 16.26 0.75 1.50
CA GLN A 65 17.33 0.25 0.64
C GLN A 65 16.74 -0.36 -0.62
N VAL A 66 17.20 0.08 -1.79
CA VAL A 66 16.73 -0.41 -3.09
C VAL A 66 17.37 -1.76 -3.38
N LEU A 67 16.53 -2.77 -3.67
CA LEU A 67 16.97 -4.13 -4.01
C LEU A 67 16.90 -4.40 -5.51
N ILE A 68 15.80 -4.00 -6.17
CA ILE A 68 15.59 -4.14 -7.62
C ILE A 68 14.96 -2.86 -8.15
N ARG A 69 15.52 -2.32 -9.23
CA ARG A 69 14.97 -1.15 -9.92
C ARG A 69 14.13 -1.57 -11.11
N TYR A 70 12.90 -1.06 -11.20
CA TYR A 70 12.03 -1.21 -12.36
C TYR A 70 11.89 0.09 -13.14
N LYS A 71 11.83 1.23 -12.44
CA LYS A 71 11.80 2.58 -13.01
C LYS A 71 12.53 3.54 -12.08
N SER A 72 13.52 4.28 -12.60
CA SER A 72 14.29 5.28 -11.86
C SER A 72 15.04 6.19 -12.82
N ASP A 73 15.21 7.47 -12.46
CA ASP A 73 15.94 8.47 -13.28
C ASP A 73 17.48 8.46 -13.07
N GLY A 74 18.00 7.54 -12.26
CA GLY A 74 19.44 7.41 -12.00
C GLY A 74 19.79 6.25 -11.07
N PRO A 75 21.08 6.03 -10.78
CA PRO A 75 21.50 5.08 -9.76
C PRO A 75 21.01 5.56 -8.40
N VAL A 76 20.26 4.70 -7.71
CA VAL A 76 19.74 4.96 -6.37
C VAL A 76 19.76 3.66 -5.59
N ASP A 77 20.40 3.70 -4.42
CA ASP A 77 20.60 2.54 -3.54
C ASP A 77 19.88 2.71 -2.19
N LEU A 78 19.57 3.96 -1.81
CA LEU A 78 18.78 4.31 -0.63
C LEU A 78 17.83 5.44 -1.02
N ILE A 79 16.55 5.31 -0.65
CA ILE A 79 15.53 6.34 -0.88
C ILE A 79 14.92 6.80 0.43
N GLU A 80 14.57 8.08 0.50
CA GLU A 80 13.79 8.68 1.57
C GLU A 80 12.33 8.83 1.12
N VAL A 81 11.42 8.15 1.80
CA VAL A 81 9.98 8.27 1.60
C VAL A 81 9.41 9.06 2.76
N TYR A 82 8.97 10.28 2.49
CA TYR A 82 8.40 11.15 3.50
C TYR A 82 6.87 11.09 3.44
N GLU A 83 6.24 11.13 4.62
CA GLU A 83 4.79 11.19 4.77
C GLU A 83 4.42 12.23 5.84
N LYS A 84 3.26 12.87 5.68
CA LYS A 84 2.75 13.87 6.60
C LYS A 84 1.23 13.83 6.72
N GLY A 85 0.80 13.82 7.97
CA GLY A 85 -0.61 13.85 8.33
C GLY A 85 -1.18 12.44 8.43
N LEU A 86 -2.51 12.41 8.57
CA LEU A 86 -3.30 11.19 8.59
C LEU A 86 -4.31 11.27 7.45
N HIS A 87 -4.27 10.31 6.52
CA HIS A 87 -5.14 10.27 5.35
C HIS A 87 -5.29 8.84 4.82
N PRO A 88 -6.30 8.55 3.97
CA PRO A 88 -6.68 7.17 3.65
C PRO A 88 -5.64 6.28 2.96
N ASN A 89 -4.45 6.75 2.56
CA ASN A 89 -3.41 5.94 1.92
C ASN A 89 -1.99 6.41 2.32
N GLU A 90 -1.77 6.53 3.63
CA GLU A 90 -0.48 6.92 4.19
C GLU A 90 0.66 5.95 3.82
N CYS A 91 1.83 6.52 3.56
CA CYS A 91 3.07 5.79 3.30
C CYS A 91 3.94 5.64 4.54
N TYR A 92 3.33 5.20 5.64
CA TYR A 92 4.08 4.81 6.83
C TYR A 92 4.46 3.33 6.77
N PHE A 93 5.74 3.06 7.03
CA PHE A 93 6.30 1.72 7.03
C PHE A 93 6.56 1.27 8.48
N PRO A 94 6.32 -0.01 8.83
CA PRO A 94 6.69 -0.50 10.16
C PRO A 94 8.19 -0.37 10.38
N ASN A 95 8.59 0.20 11.52
CA ASN A 95 9.99 0.31 11.88
C ASN A 95 10.58 -1.09 12.12
N PRO A 96 11.68 -1.49 11.44
CA PRO A 96 12.38 -2.71 11.81
C PRO A 96 12.90 -2.62 13.25
N THR A 97 12.76 -3.70 14.01
CA THR A 97 13.45 -3.80 15.29
C THR A 97 14.95 -4.03 15.06
N VAL A 98 15.80 -3.72 16.06
CA VAL A 98 17.26 -3.92 15.93
C VAL A 98 17.68 -5.37 15.66
N MET A 99 16.79 -6.33 15.90
CA MET A 99 17.02 -7.76 15.74
C MET A 99 16.43 -8.31 14.43
N GLU A 100 15.63 -7.51 13.72
CA GLU A 100 14.87 -7.96 12.56
C GLU A 100 15.38 -7.27 11.29
N GLU A 101 15.43 -8.04 10.21
CA GLU A 101 15.61 -7.49 8.88
C GLU A 101 14.32 -6.79 8.45
N GLY A 102 14.37 -5.58 7.91
CA GLY A 102 13.14 -4.85 7.57
C GLY A 102 12.29 -5.49 6.47
N ARG A 103 11.01 -5.13 6.48
CA ARG A 103 10.02 -5.59 5.49
C ARG A 103 10.36 -5.11 4.09
N ARG A 104 9.98 -5.90 3.09
CA ARG A 104 10.23 -5.63 1.68
C ARG A 104 8.94 -5.23 0.99
N TYR A 105 9.04 -4.23 0.12
CA TYR A 105 7.92 -3.63 -0.57
C TYR A 105 8.24 -3.38 -2.02
N LEU A 106 7.29 -3.68 -2.90
CA LEU A 106 7.24 -3.05 -4.21
C LEU A 106 6.61 -1.67 -4.03
N VAL A 107 7.41 -0.62 -4.22
CA VAL A 107 6.96 0.77 -3.99
C VAL A 107 6.75 1.54 -5.29
N PHE A 108 5.73 2.39 -5.28
CA PHE A 108 5.33 3.30 -6.35
C PHE A 108 5.33 4.72 -5.80
N LEU A 109 6.27 5.53 -6.26
CA LEU A 109 6.62 6.79 -5.61
C LEU A 109 6.69 7.93 -6.61
N LYS A 110 6.29 9.12 -6.18
CA LYS A 110 6.52 10.37 -6.89
C LYS A 110 7.58 11.21 -6.20
N THR A 111 8.34 11.95 -6.99
CA THR A 111 9.27 12.94 -6.46
C THR A 111 8.48 13.97 -5.65
N ASP A 112 8.96 14.30 -4.46
CA ASP A 112 8.33 15.31 -3.62
C ASP A 112 8.44 16.69 -4.30
N PRO A 113 7.32 17.39 -4.54
CA PRO A 113 7.34 18.72 -5.15
C PRO A 113 8.02 19.78 -4.25
N GLU A 114 8.11 19.53 -2.94
CA GLU A 114 8.76 20.44 -1.99
C GLU A 114 10.26 20.17 -1.83
N ASP A 115 10.71 18.94 -2.14
CA ASP A 115 12.10 18.50 -2.00
C ASP A 115 12.42 17.36 -2.99
N ALA A 116 13.09 17.69 -4.09
CA ALA A 116 13.40 16.73 -5.15
C ALA A 116 14.36 15.59 -4.72
N THR A 117 14.92 15.64 -3.50
CA THR A 117 15.75 14.55 -2.95
C THR A 117 14.93 13.45 -2.28
N ARG A 118 13.62 13.67 -2.12
CA ARG A 118 12.70 12.79 -1.39
C ARG A 118 11.54 12.35 -2.27
N TYR A 119 10.85 11.33 -1.79
CA TYR A 119 9.67 10.78 -2.44
C TYR A 119 8.42 10.88 -1.56
N ARG A 120 7.26 10.91 -2.22
CA ARG A 120 5.92 10.81 -1.63
C ARG A 120 5.17 9.62 -2.23
N GLY A 121 4.18 9.13 -1.50
CA GLY A 121 3.21 8.17 -2.01
C GLY A 121 2.31 8.72 -3.11
N LEU A 122 1.67 7.81 -3.85
CA LEU A 122 0.57 8.15 -4.74
C LEU A 122 -0.74 8.25 -3.94
N ALA A 123 -1.73 8.93 -4.50
CA ALA A 123 -3.06 9.05 -3.87
C ALA A 123 -3.76 7.70 -3.67
N GLN A 124 -3.40 6.69 -4.47
CA GLN A 124 -3.93 5.32 -4.39
C GLN A 124 -3.19 4.44 -3.36
N GLY A 125 -2.14 4.95 -2.72
CA GLY A 125 -1.19 4.19 -1.92
C GLY A 125 0.14 3.97 -2.64
N CYS A 126 1.15 3.46 -1.93
CA CYS A 126 2.53 3.48 -2.41
C CYS A 126 3.30 2.19 -2.26
N ALA A 127 2.80 1.19 -1.54
CA ALA A 127 3.57 0.01 -1.22
C ALA A 127 2.70 -1.25 -1.28
N LEU A 128 3.29 -2.33 -1.80
CA LEU A 128 2.74 -3.67 -1.78
C LEU A 128 3.75 -4.62 -1.13
N ASP A 129 3.29 -5.46 -0.20
CA ASP A 129 4.16 -6.39 0.53
C ASP A 129 4.80 -7.43 -0.41
N VAL A 130 6.12 -7.61 -0.28
CA VAL A 130 6.87 -8.65 -0.99
C VAL A 130 7.52 -9.59 0.02
N LEU A 131 7.33 -10.88 -0.20
CA LEU A 131 7.86 -11.94 0.67
C LEU A 131 8.92 -12.76 -0.07
N VAL A 132 9.77 -13.42 0.70
CA VAL A 132 10.75 -14.40 0.20
C VAL A 132 10.21 -15.82 0.32
N ASN A 133 10.18 -16.54 -0.81
CA ASN A 133 9.73 -17.92 -0.86
C ASN A 133 10.83 -18.93 -0.45
N ASP A 134 10.46 -20.21 -0.36
CA ASP A 134 11.37 -21.30 0.01
C ASP A 134 12.56 -21.51 -0.94
N GLN A 135 12.47 -20.98 -2.16
CA GLN A 135 13.51 -20.98 -3.19
C GLN A 135 14.32 -19.68 -3.20
N ASN A 136 14.20 -18.85 -2.16
CA ASN A 136 14.84 -17.54 -2.05
C ASN A 136 14.49 -16.57 -3.19
N ARG A 137 13.26 -16.67 -3.70
CA ARG A 137 12.72 -15.77 -4.73
C ARG A 137 11.70 -14.82 -4.12
N TYR A 138 11.72 -13.59 -4.58
CA TYR A 138 10.72 -12.60 -4.19
C TYR A 138 9.38 -12.87 -4.89
N ALA A 139 8.30 -12.72 -4.13
CA ALA A 139 6.94 -12.76 -4.65
C ALA A 139 6.07 -11.72 -3.95
N LEU A 140 5.18 -11.09 -4.71
CA LEU A 140 4.15 -10.22 -4.18
C LEU A 140 3.19 -11.06 -3.32
N ARG A 141 2.99 -10.67 -2.06
CA ARG A 141 2.07 -11.34 -1.14
C ARG A 141 0.65 -11.31 -1.68
N TYR A 142 -0.06 -12.43 -1.62
CA TYR A 142 -1.48 -12.49 -1.96
C TYR A 142 -2.30 -13.00 -0.75
N PRO A 143 -3.48 -12.42 -0.47
CA PRO A 143 -4.06 -11.22 -1.09
C PRO A 143 -3.25 -9.96 -0.79
N VAL A 144 -3.27 -8.99 -1.71
CA VAL A 144 -2.58 -7.70 -1.52
C VAL A 144 -3.27 -6.84 -0.46
N ASN A 145 -2.52 -5.94 0.17
CA ASN A 145 -3.04 -4.90 1.07
C ASN A 145 -2.38 -3.54 0.70
N GLY A 146 -2.95 -2.44 1.19
CA GLY A 146 -2.42 -1.09 1.05
C GLY A 146 -2.82 -0.37 -0.24
N ILE A 147 -3.12 -1.11 -1.31
CA ILE A 147 -3.61 -0.55 -2.58
C ILE A 147 -4.76 -1.41 -3.11
N ILE A 148 -5.86 -0.78 -3.48
CA ILE A 148 -6.99 -1.45 -4.13
C ILE A 148 -6.65 -1.64 -5.62
N LEU A 149 -6.29 -2.86 -5.99
CA LEU A 149 -5.92 -3.20 -7.36
C LEU A 149 -7.12 -3.67 -8.18
N SER A 150 -7.20 -3.23 -9.43
CA SER A 150 -8.17 -3.72 -10.41
C SER A 150 -7.65 -4.92 -11.22
N ASP A 151 -6.36 -5.25 -11.10
CA ASP A 151 -5.79 -6.45 -11.73
C ASP A 151 -6.39 -7.73 -11.14
N PRO A 152 -6.71 -8.75 -11.96
CA PRO A 152 -7.25 -10.02 -11.48
C PRO A 152 -6.13 -10.90 -10.88
N LEU A 153 -5.50 -10.44 -9.79
CA LEU A 153 -4.34 -11.10 -9.20
C LEU A 153 -4.61 -12.55 -8.76
N HIS A 154 -5.87 -12.87 -8.43
CA HIS A 154 -6.28 -14.22 -8.07
C HIS A 154 -6.04 -15.26 -9.17
N GLU A 155 -6.07 -14.84 -10.45
CA GLU A 155 -5.85 -15.71 -11.62
C GLU A 155 -4.37 -16.03 -11.84
N VAL A 156 -3.47 -15.21 -11.29
CA VAL A 156 -2.02 -15.33 -11.48
C VAL A 156 -1.26 -15.62 -10.18
N ALA A 157 -1.95 -15.60 -9.04
CA ALA A 157 -1.41 -16.00 -7.75
C ALA A 157 -1.27 -17.53 -7.69
N LEU A 158 -0.10 -17.98 -7.27
CA LEU A 158 0.26 -19.39 -7.16
C LEU A 158 0.38 -19.79 -5.70
N ASP A 159 0.12 -21.06 -5.42
CA ASP A 159 0.47 -21.66 -4.13
C ASP A 159 1.98 -21.55 -3.90
N MET A 160 2.37 -21.06 -2.74
CA MET A 160 3.75 -20.73 -2.45
C MET A 160 4.05 -20.90 -0.95
N SER A 161 5.19 -21.55 -0.66
CA SER A 161 5.73 -21.60 0.68
C SER A 161 6.68 -20.43 0.90
N PHE A 162 6.52 -19.71 2.02
CA PHE A 162 7.37 -18.58 2.38
C PHE A 162 8.35 -18.92 3.51
N ASN A 163 9.60 -18.52 3.36
CA ASN A 163 10.62 -18.55 4.42
C ASN A 163 10.76 -17.19 5.14
N ASP A 164 9.95 -16.20 4.74
CA ASP A 164 9.93 -14.88 5.32
C ASP A 164 9.16 -14.85 6.65
N GLY A 165 9.75 -14.24 7.69
CA GLY A 165 9.08 -14.06 8.99
C GLY A 165 7.81 -13.22 8.90
N TYR A 166 7.77 -12.30 7.92
CA TYR A 166 6.60 -11.46 7.64
C TYR A 166 5.51 -12.15 6.82
N ALA A 167 5.70 -13.44 6.50
CA ALA A 167 4.62 -14.28 5.96
C ALA A 167 3.64 -14.75 7.04
N LEU A 168 3.89 -14.41 8.31
CA LEU A 168 2.99 -14.68 9.43
C LEU A 168 2.14 -13.45 9.76
N VAL A 169 0.88 -13.70 10.10
CA VAL A 169 -0.05 -12.69 10.60
C VAL A 169 -0.72 -13.19 11.87
N ASP A 170 -0.79 -12.32 12.88
CA ASP A 170 -1.41 -12.64 14.15
C ASP A 170 -2.94 -12.57 14.03
N GLU A 171 -3.65 -13.39 14.81
CA GLU A 171 -5.11 -13.44 14.80
C GLU A 171 -5.76 -12.09 15.14
N GLY A 172 -5.11 -11.29 16.01
CA GLY A 172 -5.58 -9.96 16.39
C GLY A 172 -5.49 -8.93 15.26
N ASP A 173 -4.69 -9.19 14.22
CA ASP A 173 -4.49 -8.28 13.09
C ASP A 173 -5.44 -8.61 11.91
N LEU A 174 -6.20 -9.70 12.01
CA LEU A 174 -7.18 -10.07 11.00
C LEU A 174 -8.60 -9.85 11.51
N VAL A 175 -9.41 -9.14 10.71
CA VAL A 175 -10.85 -9.11 10.93
C VAL A 175 -11.39 -10.54 10.76
N PRO A 176 -12.22 -11.06 11.68
CA PRO A 176 -12.68 -12.46 11.61
C PRO A 176 -13.33 -12.84 10.28
N ALA A 177 -14.14 -11.95 9.70
CA ALA A 177 -14.78 -12.18 8.40
C ALA A 177 -13.76 -12.32 7.27
N ASP A 178 -12.74 -11.46 7.23
CA ASP A 178 -11.69 -11.49 6.22
C ASP A 178 -10.82 -12.74 6.39
N ARG A 179 -10.46 -13.08 7.64
CA ARG A 179 -9.75 -14.31 7.97
C ARG A 179 -10.48 -15.54 7.46
N ASP A 180 -11.76 -15.67 7.77
CA ASP A 180 -12.56 -16.85 7.41
C ASP A 180 -12.69 -16.95 5.87
N ALA A 181 -12.82 -15.82 5.18
CA ALA A 181 -12.80 -15.77 3.72
C ALA A 181 -11.44 -16.20 3.13
N MET A 182 -10.33 -15.73 3.70
CA MET A 182 -8.98 -16.10 3.27
C MET A 182 -8.68 -17.58 3.53
N ILE A 183 -9.17 -18.15 4.63
CA ILE A 183 -9.07 -19.60 4.91
C ILE A 183 -9.86 -20.38 3.86
N ALA A 184 -11.10 -19.97 3.60
CA ALA A 184 -11.94 -20.63 2.60
C ALA A 184 -11.35 -20.56 1.18
N ALA A 185 -10.65 -19.47 0.85
CA ALA A 185 -9.93 -19.29 -0.40
C ALA A 185 -8.58 -20.03 -0.48
N GLY A 186 -8.09 -20.57 0.65
CA GLY A 186 -6.78 -21.20 0.73
C GLY A 186 -5.61 -20.20 0.70
N ASP A 187 -5.86 -18.92 0.96
CA ASP A 187 -4.84 -17.86 0.93
C ASP A 187 -3.97 -17.86 2.19
N ILE A 188 -4.51 -18.35 3.31
CA ILE A 188 -3.79 -18.53 4.58
C ILE A 188 -4.11 -19.89 5.20
N PHE A 189 -3.16 -20.42 5.99
CA PHE A 189 -3.34 -21.63 6.78
C PHE A 189 -2.88 -21.44 8.23
N PRO A 190 -3.42 -22.21 9.19
CA PRO A 190 -2.98 -22.14 10.57
C PRO A 190 -1.53 -22.59 10.69
N HIS A 191 -0.69 -21.81 11.39
CA HIS A 191 0.73 -22.11 11.55
C HIS A 191 1.10 -22.46 13.00
N SER A 192 0.64 -21.67 13.96
CA SER A 192 0.75 -21.94 15.39
C SER A 192 -0.45 -21.32 16.11
N GLN A 193 -0.57 -21.51 17.43
CA GLN A 193 -1.64 -20.88 18.20
C GLN A 193 -1.69 -19.37 17.93
N GLY A 194 -2.86 -18.87 17.52
CA GLY A 194 -3.12 -17.47 17.21
C GLY A 194 -2.38 -16.89 16.00
N ARG A 195 -1.73 -17.71 15.16
CA ARG A 195 -0.99 -17.24 13.98
C ARG A 195 -1.31 -17.99 12.71
N TRP A 196 -1.46 -17.22 11.64
CA TRP A 196 -1.75 -17.68 10.29
C TRP A 196 -0.56 -17.40 9.39
N LYS A 197 -0.36 -18.24 8.37
CA LYS A 197 0.70 -18.08 7.39
C LYS A 197 0.11 -17.94 6.00
N TYR A 198 0.59 -16.95 5.24
CA TYR A 198 0.24 -16.79 3.84
C TYR A 198 0.70 -17.98 3.01
N ALA A 199 -0.15 -18.39 2.08
CA ALA A 199 0.01 -19.60 1.27
C ALA A 199 0.10 -19.29 -0.23
N ARG A 200 -0.14 -18.03 -0.62
CA ARG A 200 -0.20 -17.63 -2.02
C ARG A 200 0.58 -16.35 -2.28
N GLY A 201 1.12 -16.27 -3.48
CA GLY A 201 1.83 -15.09 -3.96
C GLY A 201 1.89 -15.02 -5.48
N VAL A 202 2.14 -13.82 -5.99
CA VAL A 202 2.35 -13.58 -7.42
C VAL A 202 3.86 -13.48 -7.68
N PRO A 203 4.46 -14.33 -8.52
CA PRO A 203 5.88 -14.22 -8.86
C PRO A 203 6.23 -12.84 -9.41
N LEU A 204 7.36 -12.25 -8.99
CA LEU A 204 7.72 -10.89 -9.44
C LEU A 204 7.92 -10.76 -10.95
N SER A 205 8.26 -11.84 -11.66
CA SER A 205 8.27 -11.85 -13.12
C SER A 205 6.89 -11.52 -13.69
N ARG A 206 5.83 -12.10 -13.13
CA ARG A 206 4.45 -11.85 -13.54
C ARG A 206 3.99 -10.45 -13.15
N VAL A 207 4.40 -9.96 -11.97
CA VAL A 207 4.14 -8.58 -11.55
C VAL A 207 4.79 -7.58 -12.51
N ARG A 208 6.03 -7.84 -12.96
CA ARG A 208 6.73 -7.01 -13.95
C ARG A 208 5.96 -6.90 -15.28
N GLU A 209 5.44 -8.02 -15.77
CA GLU A 209 4.60 -8.05 -16.98
C GLU A 209 3.33 -7.21 -16.79
N LEU A 210 2.65 -7.34 -15.64
CA LEU A 210 1.45 -6.56 -15.31
C LEU A 210 1.74 -5.06 -15.21
N MET A 211 2.90 -4.67 -14.69
CA MET A 211 3.36 -3.27 -14.68
C MET A 211 3.78 -2.76 -16.07
N ARG A 212 3.87 -3.64 -17.08
CA ARG A 212 4.40 -3.35 -18.43
C ARG A 212 5.86 -2.89 -18.41
N MET A 213 6.65 -3.44 -17.49
CA MET A 213 8.04 -3.06 -17.24
C MET A 213 9.05 -4.00 -17.95
N ASP A 214 8.59 -4.76 -18.94
CA ASP A 214 9.39 -5.73 -19.69
C ASP A 214 10.46 -5.06 -20.58
N LYS A 215 10.39 -3.73 -20.75
CA LYS A 215 11.30 -2.94 -21.58
C LYS A 215 12.31 -2.07 -20.83
N LEU A 216 12.26 -2.03 -19.50
CA LEU A 216 13.16 -1.19 -18.69
C LEU A 216 14.22 -2.05 -18.04
N SER A 217 15.18 -2.48 -18.86
CA SER A 217 16.49 -2.94 -18.43
C SER A 217 17.50 -2.41 -19.44
N ASN A 218 18.08 -1.25 -19.10
CA ASN A 218 19.40 -0.85 -19.57
C ASN A 218 20.32 -0.87 -18.34
#